data_AF-A0A5E8BS10-F1
#
_entry.id   AF-A0A5E8BS10-F1
#
_cell.length_a   1.000
_cell.length_b   1.000
_cell.length_c   1.000
_cell.angle_alpha   90.00
_cell.angle_beta   90.00
_cell.angle_gamma   90.00
#
_symmetry.space_group_name_H-M   'P 1'
#
loop_
_entity.id
_entity.type
_entity.pdbx_description
1 polymer ?
#
loop_
_entity_poly.entity_id
_entity_poly.type
_entity_poly.pdbx_seq_one_letter_code
_entity_poly.pdbx_strand_id
1 'polypeptide(L)'
;MAKFKKKVSTITRENESQIKTDKLAANRLAYKSKNYLNANDNKKKKNTTGKVTKVNPLLPKKKKPRVYTEKELGIPKLNKSIDPEGVKRSRGKKGKIFADKDAMMRILYSVTEQVDNRNASKLEKARQLEAIRETKRKEIEAKEKQKSDKLEQKKKELKSKKSGGNNDNTDTKNRKQKNTRNASSSEPAKKKKVAFA
;
A
#
# COMPACT_ATOMS: atom_id res chain seq x y z
N MET A 1 46.25 14.87 46.26
CA MET A 1 45.28 13.79 45.96
C MET A 1 43.99 14.39 45.40
N ALA A 2 43.76 14.30 44.09
CA ALA A 2 42.55 14.84 43.46
C ALA A 2 41.49 13.74 43.32
N LYS A 3 40.29 13.97 43.89
CA LYS A 3 39.17 13.02 43.87
C LYS A 3 38.38 13.17 42.56
N PHE A 4 38.49 12.19 41.66
CA PHE A 4 37.64 12.09 40.48
C PHE A 4 36.22 11.63 40.87
N LYS A 5 35.24 12.53 40.80
CA LYS A 5 33.81 12.17 40.91
C LYS A 5 33.32 11.61 39.58
N LYS A 6 32.98 10.31 39.54
CA LYS A 6 32.28 9.69 38.40
C LYS A 6 30.86 10.25 38.31
N LYS A 7 30.54 10.91 37.19
CA LYS A 7 29.15 11.25 36.83
C LYS A 7 28.42 9.94 36.49
N VAL A 8 27.44 9.57 37.33
CA VAL A 8 26.49 8.51 37.04
C VAL A 8 25.38 9.13 36.19
N SER A 9 25.30 8.76 34.91
CA SER A 9 24.16 9.13 34.07
C SER A 9 22.99 8.20 34.38
N THR A 10 21.90 8.77 34.89
CA THR A 10 20.59 8.12 34.92
C THR A 10 20.09 8.03 33.48
N ILE A 11 20.27 6.88 32.84
CA ILE A 11 19.73 6.61 31.50
C ILE A 11 18.25 6.28 31.66
N THR A 12 17.39 7.28 31.63
CA THR A 12 15.97 7.08 31.35
C THR A 12 15.84 6.76 29.86
N ARG A 13 15.36 5.55 29.52
CA ARG A 13 15.03 5.21 28.13
C ARG A 13 13.67 5.83 27.81
N GLU A 14 13.68 7.04 27.30
CA GLU A 14 12.47 7.63 26.73
C GLU A 14 12.18 6.95 25.37
N ASN A 15 10.97 6.42 25.22
CA ASN A 15 10.54 5.75 24.00
C ASN A 15 10.11 6.78 22.95
N GLU A 16 11.05 7.62 22.55
CA GLU A 16 10.82 8.55 21.45
C GLU A 16 11.00 7.82 20.11
N SER A 17 10.08 8.07 19.19
CA SER A 17 10.15 7.49 17.84
C SER A 17 11.47 7.90 17.18
N GLN A 18 12.28 6.92 16.73
CA GLN A 18 13.55 7.13 16.02
C GLN A 18 13.44 8.08 14.81
N ILE A 19 12.23 8.23 14.27
CA ILE A 19 11.87 9.17 13.21
C ILE A 19 12.19 10.63 13.57
N LYS A 20 12.07 11.01 14.85
CA LYS A 20 12.27 12.39 15.32
C LYS A 20 13.72 12.67 15.67
N THR A 21 14.46 11.68 16.14
CA THR A 21 15.83 11.82 16.64
C THR A 21 16.89 11.56 15.57
N ASP A 22 16.63 10.64 14.63
CA ASP A 22 17.58 10.28 13.58
C ASP A 22 17.40 11.15 12.32
N LYS A 23 18.41 11.97 12.03
CA LYS A 23 18.46 12.86 10.85
C LYS A 23 18.36 12.08 9.53
N LEU A 24 18.89 10.85 9.47
CA LEU A 24 18.83 10.02 8.27
C LEU A 24 17.42 9.43 8.08
N ALA A 25 16.75 9.06 9.17
CA ALA A 25 15.36 8.59 9.13
C ALA A 25 14.40 9.69 8.66
N ALA A 26 14.60 10.93 9.10
CA ALA A 26 13.76 12.07 8.73
C ALA A 26 13.76 12.38 7.21
N ASN A 27 14.86 12.06 6.51
CA ASN A 27 14.99 12.24 5.06
C ASN A 27 14.37 11.11 4.24
N ARG A 28 14.16 9.93 4.83
CA ARG A 28 13.58 8.76 4.13
C ARG A 28 12.06 8.77 4.12
N LEU A 29 11.44 9.68 4.87
CA LEU A 29 9.99 9.75 4.95
C LEU A 29 9.42 10.64 3.84
N ALA A 30 8.58 10.02 3.00
CA ALA A 30 7.98 10.65 1.83
C ALA A 30 7.15 11.91 2.14
N TYR A 31 6.72 12.12 3.39
CA TYR A 31 5.85 13.23 3.78
C TYR A 31 6.48 14.63 3.69
N LYS A 32 7.82 14.75 3.57
CA LYS A 32 8.50 16.05 3.44
C LYS A 32 8.67 16.53 1.99
N SER A 33 8.29 15.74 1.00
CA SER A 33 8.39 16.21 -0.39
C SER A 33 7.41 17.37 -0.60
N LYS A 34 7.87 18.46 -1.22
CA LYS A 34 7.05 19.67 -1.51
C LYS A 34 5.78 19.35 -2.32
N ASN A 35 5.69 18.16 -2.91
CA ASN A 35 4.52 17.67 -3.63
C ASN A 35 3.35 17.28 -2.70
N TYR A 36 3.59 16.98 -1.42
CA TYR A 36 2.53 16.61 -0.46
C TYR A 36 1.99 17.78 0.36
N LEU A 37 2.66 18.94 0.36
CA LEU A 37 2.15 20.15 1.03
C LEU A 37 0.86 20.68 0.37
N ASN A 38 0.67 20.41 -0.92
CA ASN A 38 -0.53 20.79 -1.67
C ASN A 38 -1.62 19.70 -1.65
N ALA A 39 -1.47 18.63 -0.86
CA ALA A 39 -2.44 17.53 -0.81
C ALA A 39 -3.77 17.93 -0.15
N ASN A 40 -3.75 18.96 0.70
CA ASN A 40 -4.95 19.53 1.34
C ASN A 40 -5.52 20.73 0.58
N ASP A 41 -4.83 21.20 -0.46
CA ASP A 41 -5.35 22.22 -1.35
C ASP A 41 -6.34 21.57 -2.31
N ASN A 42 -7.60 21.50 -1.88
CA ASN A 42 -8.74 21.18 -2.73
C ASN A 42 -8.83 22.18 -3.89
N LYS A 43 -8.02 21.98 -4.93
CA LYS A 43 -8.22 22.62 -6.23
C LYS A 43 -9.53 22.08 -6.77
N LYS A 44 -10.61 22.84 -6.56
CA LYS A 44 -11.91 22.63 -7.21
C LYS A 44 -11.65 22.45 -8.70
N LYS A 45 -11.69 21.20 -9.18
CA LYS A 45 -11.67 20.90 -10.60
C LYS A 45 -12.90 21.57 -11.18
N LYS A 46 -12.71 22.66 -11.95
CA LYS A 46 -13.77 23.19 -12.80
C LYS A 46 -14.07 22.11 -13.82
N ASN A 47 -15.15 21.37 -13.61
CA ASN A 47 -15.71 20.47 -14.61
C ASN A 47 -16.17 21.32 -15.79
N THR A 48 -15.29 21.56 -16.75
CA THR A 48 -15.69 22.00 -18.10
C THR A 48 -16.21 20.77 -18.85
N THR A 49 -17.32 20.21 -18.39
CA THR A 49 -18.16 19.39 -19.25
C THR A 49 -18.98 20.39 -20.07
N GLY A 50 -18.50 20.67 -21.29
CA GLY A 50 -19.29 21.35 -22.29
C GLY A 50 -20.50 20.50 -22.62
N LYS A 51 -21.59 20.67 -21.85
CA LYS A 51 -22.92 20.23 -22.24
C LYS A 51 -23.27 21.01 -23.49
N VAL A 52 -23.10 20.36 -24.65
CA VAL A 52 -23.72 20.78 -25.90
C VAL A 52 -25.22 20.67 -25.67
N THR A 53 -25.84 21.77 -25.27
CA THR A 53 -27.29 21.88 -25.22
C THR A 53 -27.80 21.72 -26.65
N LYS A 54 -28.51 20.61 -26.89
CA LYS A 54 -29.21 20.38 -28.15
C LYS A 54 -30.27 21.49 -28.28
N VAL A 55 -29.99 22.44 -29.15
CA VAL A 55 -30.87 23.57 -29.46
C VAL A 55 -32.14 23.01 -30.12
N ASN A 56 -33.30 23.29 -29.53
CA ASN A 56 -34.61 22.88 -30.03
C ASN A 56 -34.82 23.39 -31.48
N PRO A 57 -35.12 22.53 -32.48
CA PRO A 57 -35.17 22.92 -33.90
C PRO A 57 -36.33 23.86 -34.26
N LEU A 58 -37.31 24.03 -33.37
CA LEU A 58 -38.49 24.90 -33.57
C LEU A 58 -38.26 26.36 -33.12
N LEU A 59 -37.14 26.68 -32.46
CA LEU A 59 -36.84 28.07 -32.07
C LEU A 59 -36.04 28.78 -33.17
N PRO A 60 -36.46 29.97 -33.63
CA PRO A 60 -35.68 30.74 -34.59
C PRO A 60 -34.31 31.07 -34.01
N LYS A 61 -33.24 30.58 -34.67
CA LYS A 61 -31.86 30.84 -34.28
C LYS A 61 -31.61 32.35 -34.28
N LYS A 62 -31.41 32.95 -33.11
CA LYS A 62 -31.01 34.36 -33.00
C LYS A 62 -29.72 34.56 -33.80
N LYS A 63 -29.77 35.43 -34.82
CA LYS A 63 -28.59 35.78 -35.62
C LYS A 63 -27.55 36.40 -34.70
N LYS A 64 -26.29 35.95 -34.80
CA LYS A 64 -25.20 36.53 -34.02
C LYS A 64 -25.06 38.01 -34.42
N PRO A 65 -24.84 38.92 -33.45
CA PRO A 65 -24.61 40.32 -33.76
C PRO A 65 -23.34 40.45 -34.62
N ARG A 66 -23.33 41.44 -35.53
CA ARG A 66 -22.18 41.73 -36.38
C ARG A 66 -21.02 42.19 -35.50
N VAL A 67 -19.90 41.47 -35.57
CA VAL A 67 -18.65 41.86 -34.91
C VAL A 67 -17.86 42.68 -35.91
N TYR A 68 -17.73 43.98 -35.65
CA TYR A 68 -16.93 44.86 -36.49
C TYR A 68 -15.45 44.55 -36.30
N THR A 69 -14.72 44.50 -37.40
CA THR A 69 -13.27 44.32 -37.37
C THR A 69 -12.59 45.64 -37.00
N GLU A 70 -11.39 45.58 -36.42
CA GLU A 70 -10.63 46.77 -36.00
C GLU A 70 -10.44 47.80 -37.14
N LYS A 71 -10.47 47.34 -38.40
CA LYS A 71 -10.39 48.18 -39.60
C LYS A 71 -11.69 48.96 -39.86
N GLU A 72 -12.84 48.35 -39.61
CA GLU A 72 -14.17 48.99 -39.80
C GLU A 72 -14.44 50.04 -38.71
N LEU A 73 -13.83 49.88 -37.53
CA LEU A 73 -13.94 50.82 -36.42
C LEU A 73 -12.95 52.01 -36.51
N GLY A 74 -12.17 52.10 -37.60
CA GLY A 74 -11.24 53.22 -37.82
C GLY A 74 -10.15 53.34 -36.75
N ILE A 75 -9.86 52.27 -36.01
CA ILE A 75 -8.91 52.31 -34.90
C ILE A 75 -7.50 52.38 -35.51
N PRO A 76 -6.70 53.42 -35.23
CA PRO A 76 -5.35 53.51 -35.73
C PRO A 76 -4.55 52.30 -35.22
N LYS A 77 -3.93 51.57 -36.15
CA LYS A 77 -3.04 50.46 -35.80
C LYS A 77 -1.81 51.04 -35.10
N LEU A 78 -1.74 50.88 -33.79
CA LEU A 78 -0.53 51.18 -33.03
C LEU A 78 0.64 50.34 -33.57
N ASN A 79 1.87 50.82 -33.40
CA ASN A 79 3.11 50.09 -33.68
C ASN A 79 3.23 48.85 -32.77
N LYS A 80 2.47 47.79 -33.08
CA LYS A 80 2.55 46.47 -32.42
C LYS A 80 3.62 45.57 -33.07
N SER A 81 4.51 46.14 -33.90
CA SER A 81 5.24 45.43 -34.95
C SER A 81 6.76 45.47 -34.78
N ILE A 82 7.24 45.01 -33.64
CA ILE A 82 8.41 44.14 -33.65
C ILE A 82 7.89 42.83 -33.09
N ASP A 83 7.39 41.97 -33.97
CA ASP A 83 7.28 40.56 -33.61
C ASP A 83 8.70 40.15 -33.17
N PRO A 84 8.91 39.66 -31.93
CA PRO A 84 10.24 39.27 -31.51
C PRO A 84 10.75 38.22 -32.50
N GLU A 85 11.90 38.52 -33.10
CA GLU A 85 12.56 37.68 -34.07
C GLU A 85 12.82 36.31 -33.43
N GLY A 86 11.93 35.34 -33.68
CA GLY A 86 11.96 34.04 -33.00
C GLY A 86 10.60 33.37 -32.77
N VAL A 87 9.46 34.10 -32.79
CA VAL A 87 8.12 33.50 -32.57
C VAL A 87 7.33 33.34 -33.88
N LYS A 88 8.03 33.18 -35.01
CA LYS A 88 7.41 32.53 -36.18
C LYS A 88 7.51 31.03 -35.94
N ARG A 89 6.43 30.43 -35.37
CA ARG A 89 6.26 28.97 -35.43
C ARG A 89 6.37 28.59 -36.89
N SER A 90 7.50 28.01 -37.29
CA SER A 90 7.69 27.56 -38.66
C SER A 90 6.59 26.53 -38.91
N ARG A 91 5.58 26.92 -39.70
CA ARG A 91 4.68 25.92 -40.26
C ARG A 91 5.58 25.04 -41.10
N GLY A 92 5.79 23.79 -40.66
CA GLY A 92 6.58 22.82 -41.41
C GLY A 92 6.17 22.87 -42.88
N LYS A 93 7.14 22.74 -43.81
CA LYS A 93 6.85 22.83 -45.25
C LYS A 93 5.66 21.93 -45.57
N LYS A 94 4.61 22.47 -46.19
CA LYS A 94 3.39 21.74 -46.58
C LYS A 94 3.83 20.48 -47.35
N GLY A 95 3.57 19.30 -46.79
CA GLY A 95 4.00 18.01 -47.36
C GLY A 95 5.22 17.33 -46.72
N LYS A 96 5.89 17.94 -45.73
CA LYS A 96 6.94 17.27 -44.94
C LYS A 96 6.34 16.61 -43.70
N ILE A 97 6.20 15.29 -43.76
CA ILE A 97 5.80 14.44 -42.63
C ILE A 97 7.06 14.09 -41.85
N PHE A 98 7.10 14.43 -40.55
CA PHE A 98 8.29 14.24 -39.71
C PHE A 98 8.51 12.78 -39.28
N ALA A 99 7.47 11.95 -39.33
CA ALA A 99 7.53 10.51 -39.12
C ALA A 99 6.31 9.86 -39.78
N ASP A 100 6.51 8.74 -40.47
CA ASP A 100 5.41 7.92 -40.98
C ASP A 100 4.49 7.50 -39.84
N LYS A 101 3.18 7.45 -40.10
CA LYS A 101 2.17 7.11 -39.08
C LYS A 101 2.48 5.77 -38.42
N ASP A 102 2.93 4.80 -39.21
CA ASP A 102 3.26 3.45 -38.74
C ASP A 102 4.52 3.45 -37.87
N ALA A 103 5.52 4.27 -38.21
CA ALA A 103 6.73 4.44 -37.40
C ALA A 103 6.39 5.08 -36.04
N MET A 104 5.51 6.08 -36.02
CA MET A 104 5.03 6.69 -34.77
C MET A 104 4.28 5.67 -33.89
N MET A 105 3.39 4.86 -34.47
CA MET A 105 2.66 3.83 -33.74
C MET A 105 3.58 2.75 -33.18
N ARG A 106 4.57 2.32 -33.97
CA ARG A 106 5.58 1.35 -33.51
C ARG A 106 6.42 1.88 -32.35
N ILE A 107 6.81 3.15 -32.40
CA ILE A 107 7.54 3.80 -31.30
C ILE A 107 6.67 3.84 -30.04
N LEU A 108 5.41 4.30 -30.16
CA LEU A 108 4.48 4.32 -29.03
C LEU A 108 4.32 2.93 -28.41
N TYR A 109 4.12 1.90 -29.22
CA TYR A 109 4.00 0.52 -28.76
C TYR A 109 5.25 0.05 -28.01
N SER A 110 6.44 0.27 -28.58
CA SER A 110 7.70 -0.15 -27.96
C SER A 110 7.96 0.55 -26.61
N VAL A 111 7.59 1.83 -26.50
CA VAL A 111 7.72 2.60 -25.26
C VAL A 111 6.70 2.14 -24.23
N THR A 112 5.45 1.89 -24.62
CA THR A 112 4.43 1.36 -23.69
C THR A 112 4.83 -0.01 -23.18
N GLU A 113 5.32 -0.91 -24.04
CA GLU A 113 5.77 -2.24 -23.65
C GLU A 113 6.92 -2.19 -22.63
N GLN A 114 7.91 -1.31 -22.83
CA GLN A 114 9.00 -1.13 -21.87
C GLN A 114 8.53 -0.59 -20.52
N VAL A 115 7.59 0.35 -20.52
CA VAL A 115 7.01 0.91 -19.29
C VAL A 115 6.15 -0.13 -18.56
N ASP A 116 5.36 -0.90 -19.31
CA ASP A 116 4.50 -1.95 -18.79
C ASP A 116 5.31 -3.10 -18.20
N ASN A 117 6.40 -3.52 -18.82
CA ASN A 117 7.32 -4.53 -18.27
C ASN A 117 7.93 -4.08 -16.93
N ARG A 118 8.31 -2.81 -16.81
CA ARG A 118 8.82 -2.23 -15.54
C ARG A 118 7.73 -2.14 -14.48
N ASN A 119 6.50 -1.82 -14.87
CA ASN A 119 5.36 -1.72 -13.95
C ASN A 119 4.86 -3.10 -13.51
N ALA A 120 4.85 -4.08 -14.40
CA ALA A 120 4.55 -5.47 -14.11
C ALA A 120 5.48 -6.02 -13.03
N SER A 121 6.79 -5.81 -13.17
CA SER A 121 7.79 -6.21 -12.16
C SER A 121 7.54 -5.57 -10.78
N LYS A 122 7.05 -4.31 -10.73
CA LYS A 122 6.68 -3.65 -9.47
C LYS A 122 5.42 -4.23 -8.86
N LEU A 123 4.38 -4.49 -9.65
CA LEU A 123 3.13 -5.10 -9.18
C LEU A 123 3.36 -6.53 -8.68
N GLU A 124 4.18 -7.30 -9.39
CA GLU A 124 4.55 -8.66 -8.98
C GLU A 124 5.34 -8.66 -7.68
N LYS A 125 6.35 -7.79 -7.56
CA LYS A 125 7.10 -7.62 -6.32
C LYS A 125 6.21 -7.17 -5.15
N ALA A 126 5.22 -6.31 -5.41
CA ALA A 126 4.24 -5.91 -4.40
C ALA A 126 3.39 -7.10 -3.93
N ARG A 127 2.90 -7.93 -4.85
CA ARG A 127 2.15 -9.17 -4.54
C ARG A 127 3.00 -10.17 -3.75
N GLN A 128 4.26 -10.36 -4.11
CA GLN A 128 5.18 -11.24 -3.37
C GLN A 128 5.40 -10.74 -1.93
N LEU A 129 5.60 -9.43 -1.75
CA LEU A 129 5.73 -8.84 -0.42
C LEU A 129 4.44 -8.93 0.40
N GLU A 130 3.27 -8.80 -0.24
CA GLU A 130 1.97 -9.00 0.39
C GLU A 130 1.77 -10.46 0.85
N ALA A 131 2.06 -11.42 -0.02
CA ALA A 131 2.02 -12.84 0.32
C ALA A 131 2.94 -13.17 1.52
N ILE A 132 4.16 -12.61 1.55
CA ILE A 132 5.09 -12.77 2.69
C ILE A 132 4.53 -12.11 3.97
N ARG A 133 3.82 -10.98 3.86
CA ARG A 133 3.19 -10.35 5.03
C ARG A 133 2.04 -11.18 5.57
N GLU A 134 1.20 -11.73 4.69
CA GLU A 134 0.09 -12.59 5.07
C GLU A 134 0.56 -13.89 5.73
N THR A 135 1.61 -14.53 5.20
CA THR A 135 2.17 -15.74 5.79
C THR A 135 2.73 -15.44 7.19
N LYS A 136 3.46 -14.34 7.36
CA LYS A 136 3.97 -13.90 8.67
C LYS A 136 2.84 -13.56 9.65
N ARG A 137 1.77 -12.90 9.21
CA ARG A 137 0.60 -12.63 10.06
C ARG A 137 -0.04 -13.93 10.54
N LYS A 138 -0.27 -14.89 9.64
CA LYS A 138 -0.83 -16.22 9.99
C LYS A 138 0.08 -16.98 10.96
N GLU A 139 1.40 -16.93 10.78
CA GLU A 139 2.36 -17.58 11.67
C GLU A 139 2.34 -16.96 13.08
N ILE A 140 2.29 -15.63 13.17
CA ILE A 140 2.19 -14.90 14.45
C ILE A 140 0.87 -15.24 15.15
N GLU A 141 -0.25 -15.20 14.42
CA GLU A 141 -1.57 -15.55 14.97
C GLU A 141 -1.60 -17.00 15.48
N ALA A 142 -0.99 -17.94 14.75
CA ALA A 142 -0.88 -19.33 15.20
C ALA A 142 -0.01 -19.45 16.46
N LYS A 143 1.10 -18.72 16.54
CA LYS A 143 1.96 -18.69 17.73
C LYS A 143 1.26 -18.06 18.94
N GLU A 144 0.45 -17.03 18.73
CA GLU A 144 -0.34 -16.39 19.77
C GLU A 144 -1.44 -17.32 20.28
N LYS A 145 -2.18 -17.99 19.39
CA LYS A 145 -3.17 -19.03 19.74
C LYS A 145 -2.55 -20.16 20.55
N GLN A 146 -1.41 -20.70 20.12
CA GLN A 146 -0.71 -21.74 20.88
C GLN A 146 -0.30 -21.26 22.29
N LYS A 147 0.07 -19.98 22.45
CA LYS A 147 0.39 -19.42 23.77
C LYS A 147 -0.87 -19.24 24.61
N SER A 148 -1.96 -18.73 24.06
CA SER A 148 -3.23 -18.60 24.79
C SER A 148 -3.77 -19.96 25.22
N ASP A 149 -3.74 -20.96 24.34
CA ASP A 149 -4.22 -22.31 24.63
C ASP A 149 -3.44 -22.94 25.78
N LYS A 150 -2.10 -22.79 25.79
CA LYS A 150 -1.25 -23.26 26.88
C LYS A 150 -1.58 -22.58 28.21
N LEU A 151 -1.87 -21.27 28.18
CA LEU A 151 -2.24 -20.53 29.39
C LEU A 151 -3.63 -20.94 29.89
N GLU A 152 -4.59 -21.16 29.00
CA GLU A 152 -5.93 -21.62 29.35
C GLU A 152 -5.93 -23.04 29.89
N GLN A 153 -5.16 -23.95 29.29
CA GLN A 153 -4.97 -25.31 29.80
C GLN A 153 -4.40 -25.29 31.22
N LYS A 154 -3.32 -24.54 31.46
CA LYS A 154 -2.76 -24.37 32.81
C LYS A 154 -3.75 -23.74 33.80
N LYS A 155 -4.52 -22.74 33.39
CA LYS A 155 -5.58 -22.15 34.24
C LYS A 155 -6.65 -23.18 34.59
N LYS A 156 -7.10 -24.00 33.62
CA LYS A 156 -8.07 -25.09 33.84
C LYS A 156 -7.51 -26.18 34.76
N GLU A 157 -6.24 -26.55 34.59
CA GLU A 157 -5.55 -27.50 35.49
C GLU A 157 -5.45 -26.96 36.92
N LEU A 158 -5.09 -25.69 37.11
CA LEU A 158 -5.05 -25.08 38.44
C LEU A 158 -6.44 -24.96 39.07
N LYS A 159 -7.46 -24.60 38.29
CA LYS A 159 -8.86 -24.52 38.77
C LYS A 159 -9.42 -25.90 39.13
N SER A 160 -9.15 -26.93 38.33
CA SER A 160 -9.55 -28.31 38.62
C SER A 160 -8.83 -28.88 39.84
N LYS A 161 -7.51 -28.65 39.98
CA LYS A 161 -6.75 -29.01 41.20
C LYS A 161 -7.30 -28.31 42.45
N LYS A 162 -7.64 -27.02 42.36
CA LYS A 162 -8.26 -26.27 43.47
C LYS A 162 -9.67 -26.76 43.81
N SER A 163 -10.46 -27.13 42.81
CA SER A 163 -11.84 -27.62 42.99
C SER A 163 -11.92 -29.08 43.45
N GLY A 164 -10.92 -29.91 43.15
CA GLY A 164 -10.84 -31.31 43.59
C GLY A 164 -10.45 -31.50 45.06
N GLY A 165 -9.92 -30.45 45.70
CA GLY A 165 -9.49 -30.50 47.11
C GLY A 165 -10.62 -30.66 48.14
N ASN A 166 -11.90 -30.52 47.75
CA ASN A 166 -13.03 -30.61 48.68
C ASN A 166 -13.98 -31.79 48.45
N ASN A 167 -13.80 -32.65 47.42
CA ASN A 167 -14.77 -33.73 47.14
C ASN A 167 -14.17 -35.03 46.57
N ASP A 168 -12.84 -35.23 46.55
CA ASP A 168 -12.25 -36.39 45.86
C ASP A 168 -11.77 -37.50 46.82
N ASN A 169 -12.68 -37.97 47.69
CA ASN A 169 -12.52 -39.24 48.41
C ASN A 169 -13.51 -40.33 47.94
N THR A 170 -14.35 -40.10 46.92
CA THR A 170 -15.39 -41.08 46.54
C THR A 170 -15.50 -41.45 45.04
N ASP A 171 -14.96 -40.72 44.07
CA ASP A 171 -15.30 -40.98 42.65
C ASP A 171 -14.17 -41.42 41.69
N THR A 172 -12.92 -41.50 42.15
CA THR A 172 -11.79 -41.93 41.29
C THR A 172 -11.72 -43.44 41.02
N LYS A 173 -12.54 -44.27 41.69
CA LYS A 173 -12.58 -45.73 41.45
C LYS A 173 -13.40 -46.14 40.24
N ASN A 174 -14.43 -45.36 39.84
CA ASN A 174 -15.36 -45.74 38.77
C ASN A 174 -14.93 -45.34 37.35
N ARG A 175 -14.02 -44.36 37.19
CA ARG A 175 -13.57 -43.92 35.83
C ARG A 175 -12.49 -44.79 35.21
N LYS A 176 -11.71 -45.54 36.01
CA LYS A 176 -10.66 -46.45 35.48
C LYS A 176 -11.21 -47.74 34.86
N GLN A 177 -12.44 -48.15 35.17
CA GLN A 177 -13.05 -49.37 34.63
C GLN A 177 -13.80 -49.19 33.30
N LYS A 178 -14.12 -47.96 32.87
CA LYS A 178 -14.92 -47.73 31.65
C LYS A 178 -14.10 -47.54 30.37
N ASN A 179 -12.77 -47.33 30.49
CA ASN A 179 -11.88 -47.10 29.34
C ASN A 179 -11.16 -48.36 28.83
N THR A 180 -11.40 -49.54 29.41
CA THR A 180 -10.76 -50.81 28.98
C THR A 180 -11.65 -51.70 28.10
N ARG A 181 -12.83 -51.23 27.66
CA ARG A 181 -13.76 -52.03 26.84
C ARG A 181 -13.98 -51.54 25.40
N ASN A 182 -13.42 -50.40 24.99
CA ASN A 182 -13.63 -49.83 23.64
C ASN A 182 -12.31 -49.50 22.92
N ALA A 183 -11.35 -50.43 22.89
CA ALA A 183 -10.16 -50.33 22.05
C ALA A 183 -9.81 -51.71 21.44
N SER A 184 -10.77 -52.32 20.74
CA SER A 184 -10.52 -53.42 19.81
C SER A 184 -10.33 -52.85 18.41
N SER A 185 -9.07 -52.60 18.04
CA SER A 185 -8.48 -52.74 16.68
C SER A 185 -7.32 -51.78 16.46
N SER A 186 -6.10 -52.27 16.73
CA SER A 186 -4.82 -51.96 16.07
C SER A 186 -3.66 -52.07 17.06
N GLU A 187 -3.14 -53.29 17.23
CA GLU A 187 -1.87 -53.51 17.93
C GLU A 187 -0.69 -53.00 17.09
N PRO A 188 0.34 -52.35 17.67
CA PRO A 188 1.63 -52.17 17.02
C PRO A 188 2.53 -53.40 17.25
N ALA A 189 3.04 -53.98 16.16
CA ALA A 189 3.86 -55.18 16.15
C ALA A 189 5.14 -55.07 17.02
N LYS A 190 5.38 -56.10 17.85
CA LYS A 190 6.59 -56.26 18.67
C LYS A 190 7.82 -56.46 17.77
N LYS A 191 8.84 -55.61 17.89
CA LYS A 191 10.13 -55.78 17.20
C LYS A 191 10.97 -56.87 17.88
N LYS A 192 11.49 -57.82 17.09
CA LYS A 192 12.39 -58.89 17.55
C LYS A 192 13.73 -58.30 18.02
N LYS A 193 14.22 -58.72 19.18
CA LYS A 193 15.56 -58.41 19.69
C LYS A 193 16.43 -59.67 19.56
N VAL A 194 17.66 -59.50 19.09
CA VAL A 194 18.69 -60.55 19.04
C VAL A 194 19.52 -60.42 20.32
N ALA A 195 19.72 -61.53 21.04
CA ALA A 195 20.63 -61.61 22.17
C ALA A 195 21.95 -62.23 21.70
N PHE A 196 23.08 -61.66 22.10
CA PHE A 196 24.39 -62.29 21.98
C PHE A 196 24.67 -63.07 23.27
N ALA A 197 25.13 -64.30 23.11
CA ALA A 197 25.52 -65.22 24.18
C ALA A 197 26.88 -64.84 24.78
#